data_AF-A0A9P1M0E8-F1
#
_entry.id   AF-A0A9P1M0E8-F1
#
_cell.length_a   1.000
_cell.length_b   1.000
_cell.length_c   1.000
_cell.angle_alpha   90.00
_cell.angle_beta   90.00
_cell.angle_gamma   90.00
#
_symmetry.space_group_name_H-M   'P 1'
#
loop_
_entity.id
_entity.type
_entity.pdbx_description
1 polymer ?
#
loop_
_entity_poly.entity_id
_entity_poly.type
_entity_poly.pdbx_seq_one_letter_code
_entity_poly.pdbx_strand_id
1 'polypeptide(L)'
;MAGSERGCPELQGSQLLWTHEACSWTAKSADYRALQELAYVNHAGVPVESIYVLMTAFPLVLMAHQSCGPLGTPAPPLAKALWDTVVVVLPLTFHFSAHLEQPLLLLLLATSILELRRCSKGGLSWQATFSLDNDRLRFVSEYRALVMMSTCVAILAVDFSSVFSRAQAKTEEFGYSLMDVGTGSIIFSSGVCTMPKRGGASRLYKIMKLWPVLLIGFVRAALMWGIDYHVPPGEYGIHWNFFFTIAVISLVSTATDLSALASATAASLALGAYQFYLSWLGGANFVLHAERLGLFTANREGILSSAGYLSLHWFGVAVGSTLRNSGALRCVLQLFLLAAAGYFVNLTLSFAGLEASRRMCNLPYVLFTVSLNAWVLALLGSVDLLAGRPRTAMSLSVAGVQDSMLPVFLFANLLTGAVNLLLQPLMVPFWPAMAVMFGYCLLWSVPAAMLRMKKKKLKFW
;
A
#
# COMPACT_ATOMS: atom_id res chain seq x y z
N MET A 1 -19.56 -13.90 -19.12
CA MET A 1 -20.57 -14.94 -18.83
C MET A 1 -20.94 -14.80 -17.36
N ALA A 2 -22.24 -14.76 -17.09
CA ALA A 2 -22.93 -14.55 -15.81
C ALA A 2 -22.06 -14.50 -14.55
N GLY A 3 -21.89 -13.30 -13.99
CA GLY A 3 -21.40 -13.14 -12.63
C GLY A 3 -22.45 -13.70 -11.68
N SER A 4 -22.20 -14.90 -11.16
CA SER A 4 -22.95 -15.40 -10.03
C SER A 4 -22.75 -14.39 -8.91
N GLU A 5 -23.84 -13.75 -8.47
CA GLU A 5 -23.96 -13.35 -7.07
C GLU A 5 -23.51 -14.58 -6.28
N ARG A 6 -22.32 -14.50 -5.65
CA ARG A 6 -21.91 -15.58 -4.76
C ARG A 6 -22.98 -15.63 -3.67
N GLY A 7 -23.69 -16.75 -3.57
CA GLY A 7 -24.65 -16.95 -2.49
C GLY A 7 -23.91 -17.25 -1.20
N CYS A 8 -24.54 -17.95 -0.28
CA CYS A 8 -24.01 -18.02 1.08
C CYS A 8 -22.80 -18.94 1.23
N PRO A 9 -21.73 -18.51 1.94
CA PRO A 9 -20.58 -19.38 2.19
C PRO A 9 -20.98 -20.45 3.21
N GLU A 10 -20.78 -21.70 2.84
CA GLU A 10 -21.06 -22.87 3.67
C GLU A 10 -19.81 -23.75 3.81
N LEU A 11 -19.71 -24.41 4.96
CA LEU A 11 -18.70 -25.41 5.23
C LEU A 11 -19.21 -26.77 4.77
N GLN A 12 -18.57 -27.35 3.75
CA GLN A 12 -18.74 -28.76 3.43
C GLN A 12 -17.46 -29.51 3.78
N GLY A 13 -17.39 -30.02 5.01
CA GLY A 13 -16.17 -30.61 5.56
C GLY A 13 -15.10 -29.54 5.82
N SER A 14 -13.94 -29.66 5.16
CA SER A 14 -12.82 -28.70 5.24
C SER A 14 -12.75 -27.71 4.08
N GLN A 15 -13.77 -27.66 3.22
CA GLN A 15 -13.82 -26.77 2.06
C GLN A 15 -14.89 -25.69 2.20
N LEU A 16 -14.55 -24.48 1.75
CA LEU A 16 -15.46 -23.34 1.66
C LEU A 16 -16.17 -23.36 0.30
N LEU A 17 -17.49 -23.54 0.30
CA LEU A 17 -18.32 -23.49 -0.91
C LEU A 17 -19.26 -22.30 -0.86
N TRP A 18 -19.54 -21.71 -2.02
CA TRP A 18 -20.50 -20.63 -2.16
C TRP A 18 -21.77 -21.21 -2.76
N THR A 19 -22.87 -21.18 -2.00
CA THR A 19 -24.17 -21.64 -2.50
C THR A 19 -24.74 -20.63 -3.51
N HIS A 20 -25.86 -20.97 -4.15
CA HIS A 20 -26.63 -20.03 -4.98
C HIS A 20 -27.76 -19.33 -4.21
N GLU A 21 -27.91 -19.63 -2.91
CA GLU A 21 -28.98 -19.09 -2.07
C GLU A 21 -28.60 -17.74 -1.45
N ALA A 22 -29.60 -16.88 -1.24
CA ALA A 22 -29.40 -15.57 -0.62
C ALA A 22 -29.06 -15.73 0.88
N CYS A 23 -27.98 -15.08 1.33
CA CYS A 23 -27.57 -15.16 2.72
C CYS A 23 -28.59 -14.58 3.71
N SER A 24 -28.79 -15.26 4.83
CA SER A 24 -29.01 -14.56 6.09
C SER A 24 -27.69 -13.88 6.47
N TRP A 25 -27.67 -12.55 6.61
CA TRP A 25 -26.43 -11.77 6.85
C TRP A 25 -25.81 -12.00 8.25
N THR A 26 -26.21 -13.09 8.90
CA THR A 26 -25.88 -13.48 10.26
C THR A 26 -25.81 -15.00 10.34
N ALA A 27 -24.68 -15.52 10.83
CA ALA A 27 -24.45 -16.90 11.26
C ALA A 27 -24.12 -16.92 12.76
N LYS A 28 -24.20 -18.09 13.40
CA LYS A 28 -23.73 -18.25 14.79
C LYS A 28 -22.23 -17.97 14.85
N SER A 29 -21.77 -17.38 15.96
CA SER A 29 -20.39 -16.89 16.11
C SER A 29 -19.32 -17.97 15.90
N ALA A 30 -19.60 -19.21 16.32
CA ALA A 30 -18.68 -20.34 16.14
C ALA A 30 -18.54 -20.75 14.66
N ASP A 31 -19.68 -20.87 13.96
CA ASP A 31 -19.71 -21.26 12.54
C ASP A 31 -19.06 -20.18 11.66
N TYR A 32 -19.31 -18.91 11.97
CA TYR A 32 -18.69 -17.78 11.28
C TYR A 32 -17.16 -17.76 11.46
N ARG A 33 -16.66 -18.09 12.64
CA ARG A 33 -15.21 -18.13 12.90
C ARG A 33 -14.52 -19.22 12.08
N ALA A 34 -15.15 -20.41 11.97
CA ALA A 34 -14.64 -21.48 11.12
C ALA A 34 -14.65 -21.10 9.63
N LEU A 35 -15.70 -20.41 9.17
CA LEU A 35 -15.75 -19.85 7.81
C LEU A 35 -14.63 -18.84 7.57
N GLN A 36 -14.38 -17.94 8.53
CA GLN A 36 -13.31 -16.96 8.45
C GLN A 36 -11.94 -17.63 8.32
N GLU A 37 -11.62 -18.62 9.16
CA GLU A 37 -10.31 -19.29 9.12
C GLU A 37 -9.98 -19.89 7.74
N LEU A 38 -10.96 -20.52 7.08
CA LEU A 38 -10.78 -21.06 5.73
C LEU A 38 -10.82 -19.96 4.66
N ALA A 39 -11.72 -18.98 4.81
CA ALA A 39 -11.84 -17.87 3.88
C ALA A 39 -10.62 -16.95 3.93
N TYR A 40 -9.79 -16.98 4.99
CA TYR A 40 -8.59 -16.16 5.14
C TYR A 40 -7.30 -16.80 4.64
N VAL A 41 -7.36 -17.95 3.95
CA VAL A 41 -6.18 -18.59 3.33
C VAL A 41 -6.09 -18.21 1.84
N ASN A 42 -4.90 -17.84 1.35
CA ASN A 42 -4.66 -17.60 -0.08
C ASN A 42 -3.33 -18.24 -0.55
N HIS A 43 -3.45 -19.33 -1.30
CA HIS A 43 -2.32 -20.02 -1.94
C HIS A 43 -2.14 -19.67 -3.41
N ALA A 44 -3.16 -19.09 -4.06
CA ALA A 44 -3.19 -18.89 -5.51
C ALA A 44 -2.55 -17.56 -5.94
N GLY A 45 -2.67 -16.52 -5.10
CA GLY A 45 -2.29 -15.16 -5.48
C GLY A 45 -2.98 -14.67 -6.74
N VAL A 46 -2.42 -13.65 -7.37
CA VAL A 46 -2.79 -13.15 -8.70
C VAL A 46 -1.55 -13.06 -9.60
N PRO A 47 -1.74 -13.08 -10.94
CA PRO A 47 -0.66 -12.75 -11.86
C PRO A 47 -0.04 -11.39 -11.52
N VAL A 48 1.27 -11.28 -11.68
CA VAL A 48 2.02 -10.08 -11.33
C VAL A 48 1.55 -8.87 -12.13
N GLU A 49 1.18 -9.07 -13.40
CA GLU A 49 0.70 -8.07 -14.35
C GLU A 49 -0.58 -7.41 -13.87
N SER A 50 -1.49 -8.18 -13.25
CA SER A 50 -2.74 -7.67 -12.69
C SER A 50 -2.48 -6.56 -11.67
N ILE A 51 -1.42 -6.69 -10.87
CA ILE A 51 -1.04 -5.67 -9.88
C ILE A 51 -0.50 -4.41 -10.55
N TYR A 52 0.34 -4.54 -11.59
CA TYR A 52 0.82 -3.39 -12.35
C TYR A 52 -0.33 -2.61 -12.98
N VAL A 53 -1.28 -3.33 -13.61
CA VAL A 53 -2.49 -2.76 -14.19
C VAL A 53 -3.31 -2.05 -13.11
N LEU A 54 -3.52 -2.68 -11.96
CA LEU A 54 -4.28 -2.09 -10.87
C LEU A 54 -3.68 -0.77 -10.37
N MET A 55 -2.35 -0.71 -10.28
CA MET A 55 -1.64 0.49 -9.86
C MET A 55 -1.61 1.58 -10.95
N THR A 56 -1.94 1.27 -12.22
CA THR A 56 -2.08 2.31 -13.26
C THR A 56 -3.29 3.23 -13.05
N ALA A 57 -4.27 2.83 -12.24
CA ALA A 57 -5.41 3.68 -11.93
C ALA A 57 -5.04 4.94 -11.13
N PHE A 58 -3.92 4.92 -10.40
CA PHE A 58 -3.47 6.03 -9.55
C PHE A 58 -3.39 7.38 -10.28
N PRO A 59 -2.58 7.53 -11.35
CA PRO A 59 -2.57 8.75 -12.14
C PRO A 59 -3.95 9.04 -12.77
N LEU A 60 -4.67 8.01 -13.23
CA LEU A 60 -5.94 8.21 -13.94
C LEU A 60 -7.02 8.80 -13.05
N VAL A 61 -7.13 8.35 -11.80
CA VAL A 61 -8.05 8.92 -10.79
C VAL A 61 -7.73 10.39 -10.53
N LEU A 62 -6.45 10.73 -10.39
CA LEU A 62 -6.04 12.12 -10.16
C LEU A 62 -6.31 13.02 -11.38
N MET A 63 -6.12 12.51 -12.59
CA MET A 63 -6.43 13.24 -13.82
C MET A 63 -7.94 13.41 -14.00
N ALA A 64 -8.73 12.36 -13.76
CA ALA A 64 -10.19 12.42 -13.75
C ALA A 64 -10.71 13.46 -12.73
N HIS A 65 -10.11 13.50 -11.54
CA HIS A 65 -10.42 14.53 -10.54
C HIS A 65 -10.11 15.95 -11.05
N GLN A 66 -9.02 16.14 -11.80
CA GLN A 66 -8.70 17.43 -12.41
C GLN A 66 -9.73 17.85 -13.47
N SER A 67 -10.34 16.89 -14.18
CA SER A 67 -11.46 17.14 -15.11
C SER A 67 -12.74 17.56 -14.41
N CYS A 68 -13.01 16.89 -13.29
CA CYS A 68 -14.19 17.07 -12.45
C CYS A 68 -13.98 18.12 -11.36
N GLY A 69 -12.88 18.89 -11.43
CA GLY A 69 -12.57 19.93 -10.47
C GLY A 69 -13.79 20.83 -10.29
N PRO A 70 -14.09 21.25 -9.05
CA PRO A 70 -15.33 21.97 -8.79
C PRO A 70 -15.39 23.15 -9.74
N LEU A 71 -16.37 23.13 -10.67
CA LEU A 71 -16.81 24.34 -11.38
C LEU A 71 -16.86 25.40 -10.29
N GLY A 72 -16.09 26.48 -10.43
CA GLY A 72 -15.66 27.45 -9.39
C GLY A 72 -16.78 28.04 -8.51
N THR A 73 -17.52 27.17 -7.85
CA THR A 73 -18.72 27.42 -7.10
C THR A 73 -18.30 27.51 -5.64
N PRO A 74 -18.75 28.56 -4.93
CA PRO A 74 -18.48 28.72 -3.52
C PRO A 74 -19.24 27.63 -2.73
N ALA A 75 -18.67 26.44 -2.64
CA ALA A 75 -19.19 25.35 -1.82
C ALA A 75 -18.62 25.41 -0.39
N PRO A 76 -19.40 25.02 0.63
CA PRO A 76 -18.91 24.97 2.00
C PRO A 76 -17.75 23.96 2.13
N PRO A 77 -16.84 24.15 3.11
CA PRO A 77 -15.67 23.31 3.30
C PRO A 77 -15.97 21.80 3.33
N LEU A 78 -17.06 21.42 4.03
CA LEU A 78 -17.49 20.03 4.13
C LEU A 78 -17.94 19.46 2.78
N ALA A 79 -18.70 20.22 1.98
CA ALA A 79 -19.14 19.77 0.66
C ALA A 79 -17.95 19.57 -0.29
N LYS A 80 -16.92 20.43 -0.21
CA LYS A 80 -15.67 20.25 -0.96
C LYS A 80 -14.94 18.97 -0.55
N ALA A 81 -14.82 18.70 0.76
CA ALA A 81 -14.19 17.48 1.26
C ALA A 81 -14.96 16.21 0.85
N LEU A 82 -16.29 16.25 0.89
CA LEU A 82 -17.16 15.15 0.44
C LEU A 82 -17.01 14.92 -1.06
N TRP A 83 -17.09 15.97 -1.88
CA TRP A 83 -16.91 15.88 -3.33
C TRP A 83 -15.54 15.29 -3.69
N ASP A 84 -14.49 15.81 -3.08
CA ASP A 84 -13.11 15.36 -3.31
C ASP A 84 -12.92 13.90 -2.91
N THR A 85 -13.55 13.47 -1.81
CA THR A 85 -13.57 12.05 -1.40
C THR A 85 -14.30 11.18 -2.44
N VAL A 86 -15.47 11.62 -2.90
CA VAL A 86 -16.27 10.87 -3.89
C VAL A 86 -15.51 10.73 -5.20
N VAL A 87 -14.82 11.77 -5.66
CA VAL A 87 -14.15 11.73 -6.97
C VAL A 87 -12.80 11.02 -6.91
N VAL A 88 -12.12 10.96 -5.75
CA VAL A 88 -10.80 10.32 -5.62
C VAL A 88 -10.87 8.94 -4.98
N VAL A 89 -11.55 8.80 -3.84
CA VAL A 89 -11.52 7.56 -3.03
C VAL A 89 -12.51 6.52 -3.55
N LEU A 90 -13.67 6.95 -4.06
CA LEU A 90 -14.69 6.01 -4.57
C LEU A 90 -14.20 5.25 -5.81
N PRO A 91 -13.56 5.88 -6.83
CA PRO A 91 -12.99 5.13 -7.94
C PRO A 91 -11.91 4.15 -7.50
N LEU A 92 -11.07 4.50 -6.52
CA LEU A 92 -10.09 3.54 -5.97
C LEU A 92 -10.79 2.34 -5.33
N THR A 93 -11.89 2.57 -4.61
CA THR A 93 -12.67 1.50 -3.97
C THR A 93 -13.31 0.57 -5.00
N PHE A 94 -13.93 1.13 -6.04
CA PHE A 94 -14.50 0.33 -7.13
C PHE A 94 -13.44 -0.35 -7.99
N HIS A 95 -12.28 0.27 -8.18
CA HIS A 95 -11.22 -0.31 -8.99
C HIS A 95 -10.61 -1.55 -8.34
N PHE A 96 -10.63 -1.64 -7.01
CA PHE A 96 -10.24 -2.85 -6.27
C PHE A 96 -11.38 -3.87 -6.15
N SER A 97 -12.56 -3.61 -6.72
CA SER A 97 -13.66 -4.55 -6.70
C SER A 97 -13.64 -5.47 -7.91
N ALA A 98 -13.74 -6.78 -7.68
CA ALA A 98 -13.55 -7.81 -8.71
C ALA A 98 -14.49 -7.68 -9.92
N HIS A 99 -15.62 -6.99 -9.76
CA HIS A 99 -16.66 -6.86 -10.78
C HIS A 99 -16.55 -5.61 -11.66
N LEU A 100 -15.84 -4.58 -11.20
CA LEU A 100 -15.85 -3.24 -11.83
C LEU A 100 -14.47 -2.76 -12.27
N GLU A 101 -13.42 -3.58 -12.15
CA GLU A 101 -12.04 -3.21 -12.47
C GLU A 101 -11.90 -2.67 -13.91
N GLN A 102 -12.37 -3.44 -14.91
CA GLN A 102 -12.24 -3.13 -16.34
C GLN A 102 -13.07 -1.92 -16.80
N PRO A 103 -14.40 -1.85 -16.58
CA PRO A 103 -15.21 -0.73 -17.05
C PRO A 103 -14.78 0.59 -16.42
N LEU A 104 -14.40 0.58 -15.13
CA LEU A 104 -13.94 1.77 -14.45
C LEU A 104 -12.57 2.23 -14.97
N LEU A 105 -11.64 1.30 -15.21
CA LEU A 105 -10.34 1.65 -15.77
C LEU A 105 -10.47 2.33 -17.13
N LEU A 106 -11.36 1.85 -18.00
CA LEU A 106 -11.65 2.46 -19.30
C LEU A 106 -12.25 3.86 -19.16
N LEU A 107 -13.19 4.05 -18.22
CA LEU A 107 -13.76 5.36 -17.92
C LEU A 107 -12.71 6.35 -17.44
N LEU A 108 -11.89 5.93 -16.47
CA LEU A 108 -10.80 6.74 -15.92
C LEU A 108 -9.79 7.10 -17.02
N LEU A 109 -9.45 6.16 -17.89
CA LEU A 109 -8.58 6.38 -19.05
C LEU A 109 -9.20 7.40 -20.01
N ALA A 110 -10.48 7.27 -20.35
CA ALA A 110 -11.18 8.21 -21.23
C ALA A 110 -11.17 9.63 -20.66
N THR A 111 -11.49 9.81 -19.36
CA THR A 111 -11.44 11.13 -18.70
C THR A 111 -10.03 11.70 -18.64
N SER A 112 -9.03 10.84 -18.44
CA SER A 112 -7.62 11.26 -18.42
C SER A 112 -7.14 11.71 -19.80
N ILE A 113 -7.53 11.02 -20.88
CA ILE A 113 -7.25 11.43 -22.26
C ILE A 113 -7.89 12.79 -22.57
N LEU A 114 -9.13 13.01 -22.13
CA LEU A 114 -9.80 14.30 -22.30
C LEU A 114 -9.05 15.43 -21.58
N GLU A 115 -8.55 15.21 -20.37
CA GLU A 115 -7.73 16.21 -19.66
C GLU A 115 -6.37 16.42 -20.28
N LEU A 116 -5.71 15.35 -20.73
CA LEU A 116 -4.46 15.47 -21.48
C LEU A 116 -4.68 16.31 -22.73
N ARG A 117 -5.78 16.13 -23.47
CA ARG A 117 -6.12 16.98 -24.62
C ARG A 117 -6.42 18.42 -24.23
N ARG A 118 -7.07 18.67 -23.08
CA ARG A 118 -7.28 20.03 -22.54
C ARG A 118 -5.95 20.69 -22.15
N CYS A 119 -5.01 19.94 -21.59
CA CYS A 119 -3.70 20.43 -21.16
C CYS A 119 -2.70 20.60 -22.31
N SER A 120 -2.70 19.69 -23.28
CA SER A 120 -1.78 19.61 -24.45
C SER A 120 -1.95 20.75 -25.46
N LYS A 121 -2.78 21.76 -25.16
CA LYS A 121 -2.79 23.02 -25.92
C LYS A 121 -1.47 23.80 -25.79
N GLY A 122 -0.63 23.50 -24.78
CA GLY A 122 0.79 23.84 -24.77
C GLY A 122 1.60 22.59 -25.08
N GLY A 123 2.41 22.59 -26.15
CA GLY A 123 3.20 21.43 -26.57
C GLY A 123 4.13 20.87 -25.48
N LEU A 124 4.66 19.66 -25.72
CA LEU A 124 5.58 18.98 -24.80
C LEU A 124 6.82 19.86 -24.55
N SER A 125 6.95 20.40 -23.34
CA SER A 125 8.11 21.21 -22.96
C SER A 125 9.23 20.31 -22.45
N TRP A 126 10.34 20.26 -23.19
CA TRP A 126 11.57 19.58 -22.76
C TRP A 126 12.24 20.23 -21.54
N GLN A 127 11.75 21.41 -21.11
CA GLN A 127 12.16 22.13 -19.91
C GLN A 127 11.15 21.97 -18.76
N ALA A 128 10.15 21.10 -18.89
CA ALA A 128 9.13 20.89 -17.86
C ALA A 128 9.79 20.52 -16.52
N THR A 129 9.49 21.33 -15.50
CA THR A 129 9.90 21.09 -14.12
C THR A 129 8.78 20.35 -13.40
N PHE A 130 9.12 19.44 -12.49
CA PHE A 130 8.10 18.79 -11.66
C PHE A 130 7.31 19.82 -10.85
N SER A 131 6.01 19.58 -10.70
CA SER A 131 5.18 20.44 -9.85
C SER A 131 5.58 20.27 -8.39
N LEU A 132 5.57 21.37 -7.63
CA LEU A 132 5.88 21.38 -6.20
C LEU A 132 4.62 21.63 -5.37
N ASP A 133 4.49 20.95 -4.22
CA ASP A 133 3.56 21.30 -3.14
C ASP A 133 4.38 21.58 -1.88
N ASN A 134 4.36 22.81 -1.38
CA ASN A 134 5.15 23.25 -0.20
C ASN A 134 6.64 22.83 -0.30
N ASP A 135 7.31 23.18 -1.40
CA ASP A 135 8.71 22.84 -1.72
C ASP A 135 9.05 21.35 -1.84
N ARG A 136 8.02 20.49 -1.91
CA ARG A 136 8.18 19.04 -2.11
C ARG A 136 7.70 18.64 -3.49
N LEU A 137 8.34 17.64 -4.09
CA LEU A 137 7.86 17.02 -5.32
C LEU A 137 6.42 16.54 -5.13
N ARG A 138 5.51 17.12 -5.90
CA ARG A 138 4.08 16.87 -5.77
C ARG A 138 3.73 15.41 -6.06
N PHE A 139 4.22 14.85 -7.16
CA PHE A 139 3.92 13.47 -7.56
C PHE A 139 4.37 12.45 -6.51
N VAL A 140 5.45 12.73 -5.77
CA VAL A 140 5.90 11.90 -4.63
C VAL A 140 4.91 11.96 -3.48
N SER A 141 4.33 13.13 -3.24
CA SER A 141 3.28 13.31 -2.23
C SER A 141 1.95 12.67 -2.65
N GLU A 142 1.60 12.73 -3.94
CA GLU A 142 0.44 12.02 -4.51
C GLU A 142 0.62 10.50 -4.40
N TYR A 143 1.76 9.96 -4.83
CA TYR A 143 2.13 8.55 -4.70
C TYR A 143 1.92 8.06 -3.26
N ARG A 144 2.48 8.80 -2.32
CA ARG A 144 2.43 8.50 -0.90
C ARG A 144 1.02 8.47 -0.32
N ALA A 145 0.20 9.45 -0.65
CA ALA A 145 -1.19 9.50 -0.24
C ALA A 145 -2.01 8.36 -0.88
N LEU A 146 -1.81 8.08 -2.16
CA LEU A 146 -2.54 7.02 -2.87
C LEU A 146 -2.20 5.62 -2.35
N VAL A 147 -0.94 5.34 -2.04
CA VAL A 147 -0.54 4.10 -1.35
C VAL A 147 -1.25 3.98 0.00
N MET A 148 -1.31 5.07 0.79
CA MET A 148 -1.97 5.05 2.09
C MET A 148 -3.49 4.88 1.98
N MET A 149 -4.14 5.63 1.08
CA MET A 149 -5.58 5.50 0.81
C MET A 149 -5.92 4.09 0.36
N SER A 150 -5.14 3.54 -0.58
CA SER A 150 -5.35 2.19 -1.10
C SER A 150 -5.16 1.13 -0.03
N THR A 151 -4.18 1.33 0.87
CA THR A 151 -4.00 0.48 2.05
C THR A 151 -5.22 0.56 2.96
N CYS A 152 -5.74 1.75 3.26
CA CYS A 152 -6.92 1.93 4.11
C CYS A 152 -8.17 1.28 3.49
N VAL A 153 -8.35 1.37 2.17
CA VAL A 153 -9.43 0.67 1.46
C VAL A 153 -9.25 -0.84 1.56
N ALA A 154 -8.07 -1.36 1.24
CA ALA A 154 -7.82 -2.80 1.14
C ALA A 154 -7.92 -3.54 2.48
N ILE A 155 -7.52 -2.92 3.60
CA ILE A 155 -7.60 -3.55 4.93
C ILE A 155 -9.02 -3.88 5.39
N LEU A 156 -10.04 -3.15 4.91
CA LEU A 156 -11.43 -3.49 5.17
C LEU A 156 -12.04 -4.28 4.00
N ALA A 157 -11.68 -3.93 2.75
CA ALA A 157 -12.25 -4.58 1.57
C ALA A 157 -12.00 -6.09 1.57
N VAL A 158 -10.84 -6.55 2.05
CA VAL A 158 -10.48 -7.97 2.11
C VAL A 158 -11.45 -8.83 2.94
N ASP A 159 -12.16 -8.23 3.88
CA ASP A 159 -13.14 -8.92 4.71
C ASP A 159 -14.47 -9.15 3.96
N PHE A 160 -14.75 -8.34 2.93
CA PHE A 160 -15.93 -8.45 2.08
C PHE A 160 -15.63 -9.26 0.81
N SER A 161 -15.89 -10.56 0.87
CA SER A 161 -15.72 -11.52 -0.24
C SER A 161 -16.49 -11.18 -1.52
N SER A 162 -17.59 -10.42 -1.39
CA SER A 162 -18.45 -9.96 -2.48
C SER A 162 -17.84 -8.78 -3.24
N VAL A 163 -17.02 -7.96 -2.58
CA VAL A 163 -16.35 -6.80 -3.18
C VAL A 163 -14.95 -7.19 -3.65
N PHE A 164 -14.18 -7.85 -2.78
CA PHE A 164 -12.76 -8.12 -2.99
C PHE A 164 -12.53 -9.59 -3.30
N SER A 165 -11.78 -9.87 -4.38
CA SER A 165 -11.48 -11.26 -4.73
C SER A 165 -10.52 -11.86 -3.71
N ARG A 166 -10.75 -13.11 -3.33
CA ARG A 166 -9.86 -13.79 -2.37
C ARG A 166 -8.42 -13.90 -2.86
N ALA A 167 -8.22 -13.98 -4.18
CA ALA A 167 -6.91 -13.99 -4.81
C ALA A 167 -6.07 -12.73 -4.49
N GLN A 168 -6.72 -11.60 -4.18
CA GLN A 168 -6.08 -10.33 -3.85
C GLN A 168 -5.72 -10.21 -2.35
N ALA A 169 -6.14 -11.16 -1.51
CA ALA A 169 -5.77 -11.23 -0.10
C ALA A 169 -4.30 -11.68 0.09
N LYS A 170 -3.76 -11.49 1.30
CA LYS A 170 -2.35 -11.78 1.58
C LYS A 170 -1.98 -13.22 1.21
N THR A 171 -0.87 -13.40 0.51
CA THR A 171 -0.36 -14.75 0.18
C THR A 171 0.24 -15.44 1.40
N GLU A 172 0.01 -16.76 1.51
CA GLU A 172 0.47 -17.57 2.64
C GLU A 172 1.97 -17.89 2.60
N GLU A 173 2.51 -18.22 1.44
CA GLU A 173 3.93 -18.60 1.31
C GLU A 173 4.58 -17.86 0.14
N PHE A 174 4.01 -18.03 -1.05
CA PHE A 174 4.53 -17.48 -2.29
C PHE A 174 3.45 -16.84 -3.16
N GLY A 175 3.87 -16.03 -4.11
CA GLY A 175 3.04 -15.38 -5.10
C GLY A 175 2.88 -13.88 -4.88
N TYR A 176 1.91 -13.30 -5.56
CA TYR A 176 1.62 -11.88 -5.52
C TYR A 176 0.16 -11.64 -5.16
N SER A 177 -0.11 -10.58 -4.41
CA SER A 177 -1.47 -10.09 -4.18
C SER A 177 -1.45 -8.57 -3.95
N LEU A 178 -2.62 -7.93 -4.08
CA LEU A 178 -2.74 -6.50 -3.78
C LEU A 178 -2.39 -6.22 -2.31
N MET A 179 -2.84 -7.07 -1.40
CA MET A 179 -2.56 -6.93 0.03
C MET A 179 -1.07 -7.05 0.38
N ASP A 180 -0.26 -7.62 -0.52
CA ASP A 180 1.19 -7.79 -0.37
C ASP A 180 2.00 -6.55 -0.72
N VAL A 181 1.39 -5.59 -1.40
CA VAL A 181 2.04 -4.36 -1.84
C VAL A 181 2.19 -3.34 -0.71
N GLY A 182 1.16 -3.16 0.13
CA GLY A 182 1.03 -2.02 1.04
C GLY A 182 2.24 -1.80 1.96
N THR A 183 2.62 -2.82 2.73
CA THR A 183 3.75 -2.77 3.67
C THR A 183 5.05 -2.41 2.96
N GLY A 184 5.34 -3.07 1.85
CA GLY A 184 6.55 -2.83 1.06
C GLY A 184 6.59 -1.40 0.49
N SER A 185 5.48 -0.93 -0.09
CA SER A 185 5.37 0.43 -0.61
C SER A 185 5.53 1.50 0.48
N ILE A 186 5.02 1.28 1.70
CA ILE A 186 5.22 2.22 2.82
C ILE A 186 6.72 2.30 3.20
N ILE A 187 7.40 1.16 3.29
CA ILE A 187 8.84 1.11 3.61
C ILE A 187 9.67 1.75 2.49
N PHE A 188 9.44 1.40 1.23
CA PHE A 188 10.11 2.01 0.08
C PHE A 188 9.91 3.53 0.08
N SER A 189 8.67 3.98 0.27
CA SER A 189 8.31 5.39 0.32
C SER A 189 8.97 6.15 1.47
N SER A 190 9.16 5.52 2.62
CA SER A 190 9.93 6.10 3.73
C SER A 190 11.39 6.38 3.31
N GLY A 191 12.00 5.46 2.55
CA GLY A 191 13.35 5.63 2.00
C GLY A 191 13.43 6.75 0.96
N VAL A 192 12.47 6.82 0.04
CA VAL A 192 12.40 7.89 -0.98
C VAL A 192 12.40 9.28 -0.34
N CYS A 193 11.70 9.43 0.78
CA CYS A 193 11.61 10.68 1.54
C CYS A 193 12.80 10.95 2.46
N THR A 194 13.76 10.03 2.60
CA THR A 194 14.99 10.28 3.34
C THR A 194 15.80 11.37 2.63
N MET A 195 16.02 12.48 3.33
CA MET A 195 16.73 13.65 2.80
C MET A 195 18.24 13.53 3.02
N PRO A 196 19.08 14.03 2.08
CA PRO A 196 20.52 14.10 2.29
C PRO A 196 20.87 15.05 3.45
N LYS A 197 22.06 14.85 4.02
CA LYS A 197 22.61 15.64 5.15
C LYS A 197 22.50 17.15 4.90
N ARG A 198 21.57 17.81 5.59
CA ARG A 198 21.55 19.27 5.78
C ARG A 198 21.35 19.57 7.26
N GLY A 199 22.46 19.66 8.01
CA GLY A 199 22.56 20.28 9.34
C GLY A 199 21.76 19.67 10.52
N GLY A 200 22.42 19.53 11.67
CA GLY A 200 21.88 20.02 12.95
C GLY A 200 21.32 19.03 13.98
N ALA A 201 20.88 17.82 13.64
CA ALA A 201 20.38 16.86 14.63
C ALA A 201 21.38 15.73 14.88
N SER A 202 21.76 15.51 16.14
CA SER A 202 22.60 14.36 16.53
C SER A 202 21.89 13.06 16.13
N ARG A 203 22.67 12.04 15.75
CA ARG A 203 22.13 10.70 15.44
C ARG A 203 21.31 10.16 16.61
N LEU A 204 21.78 10.38 17.83
CA LEU A 204 21.07 10.03 19.06
C LEU A 204 19.69 10.70 19.14
N TYR A 205 19.57 11.99 18.84
CA TYR A 205 18.29 12.69 18.86
C TYR A 205 17.27 12.09 17.87
N LYS A 206 17.73 11.73 16.66
CA LYS A 206 16.86 11.08 15.67
C LYS A 206 16.39 9.71 16.15
N ILE A 207 17.27 8.94 16.78
CA ILE A 207 16.94 7.63 17.36
C ILE A 207 15.96 7.77 18.53
N MET A 208 16.19 8.75 19.41
CA MET A 208 15.29 9.02 20.54
C MET A 208 13.87 9.38 20.06
N LYS A 209 13.72 9.99 18.88
CA LYS A 209 12.41 10.27 18.27
C LYS A 209 11.66 9.05 17.73
N LEU A 210 12.23 7.85 17.76
CA LEU A 210 11.53 6.62 17.37
C LEU A 210 10.58 6.07 18.45
N TRP A 211 10.60 6.64 19.66
CA TRP A 211 9.76 6.19 20.78
C TRP A 211 8.25 6.13 20.48
N PRO A 212 7.62 7.03 19.68
CA PRO A 212 6.18 6.95 19.42
C PRO A 212 5.83 5.69 18.61
N VAL A 213 6.70 5.30 17.66
CA VAL A 213 6.51 4.08 16.85
C VAL A 213 6.60 2.84 17.74
N LEU A 214 7.57 2.81 18.66
CA LEU A 214 7.71 1.73 19.64
C LEU A 214 6.50 1.67 20.56
N LEU A 215 6.03 2.81 21.09
CA LEU A 215 4.85 2.87 21.95
C LEU A 215 3.62 2.30 21.22
N ILE A 216 3.37 2.73 19.98
CA ILE A 216 2.26 2.22 19.18
C ILE A 216 2.41 0.71 18.95
N GLY A 217 3.63 0.21 18.72
CA GLY A 217 3.91 -1.21 18.62
C GLY A 217 3.53 -1.99 19.88
N PHE A 218 3.88 -1.48 21.06
CA PHE A 218 3.51 -2.08 22.35
C PHE A 218 2.01 -2.00 22.63
N VAL A 219 1.37 -0.84 22.38
CA VAL A 219 -0.08 -0.68 22.55
C VAL A 219 -0.83 -1.66 21.65
N ARG A 220 -0.42 -1.81 20.38
CA ARG A 220 -1.02 -2.80 19.47
C ARG A 220 -0.87 -4.21 20.02
N ALA A 221 0.32 -4.60 20.47
CA ALA A 221 0.55 -5.93 21.03
C ALA A 221 -0.34 -6.19 22.27
N ALA A 222 -0.46 -5.20 23.17
CA ALA A 222 -1.30 -5.30 24.36
C ALA A 222 -2.80 -5.40 24.03
N LEU A 223 -3.30 -4.58 23.10
CA LEU A 223 -4.69 -4.62 22.64
C LEU A 223 -5.02 -5.98 22.00
N MET A 224 -4.11 -6.47 21.16
CA MET A 224 -4.27 -7.75 20.49
C MET A 224 -4.35 -8.92 21.49
N TRP A 225 -3.52 -8.87 22.52
CA TRP A 225 -3.55 -9.87 23.58
C TRP A 225 -4.81 -9.76 24.45
N GLY A 226 -5.27 -8.55 24.77
CA GLY A 226 -6.45 -8.34 25.63
C GLY A 226 -7.80 -8.60 24.97
N ILE A 227 -7.88 -8.63 23.62
CA ILE A 227 -9.13 -8.83 22.87
C ILE A 227 -9.30 -10.31 22.43
N ASP A 228 -8.36 -11.20 22.75
CA ASP A 228 -8.31 -12.59 22.26
C ASP A 228 -8.44 -12.70 20.71
N TYR A 229 -8.07 -11.63 20.01
CA TYR A 229 -8.08 -11.60 18.55
C TYR A 229 -6.84 -12.35 18.06
N HIS A 230 -7.04 -13.51 17.43
CA HIS A 230 -5.92 -14.34 16.99
C HIS A 230 -5.43 -13.83 15.63
N VAL A 231 -4.41 -12.97 15.64
CA VAL A 231 -3.70 -12.61 14.39
C VAL A 231 -2.87 -13.82 13.95
N PRO A 232 -2.91 -14.21 12.65
CA PRO A 232 -2.09 -15.29 12.14
C PRO A 232 -0.61 -15.06 12.48
N PRO A 233 0.04 -15.97 13.23
CA PRO A 233 1.44 -15.82 13.61
C PRO A 233 2.39 -15.71 12.40
N GLY A 234 1.95 -16.19 11.24
CA GLY A 234 2.70 -16.10 9.99
C GLY A 234 2.91 -14.68 9.45
N GLU A 235 2.15 -13.67 9.91
CA GLU A 235 2.33 -12.30 9.41
C GLU A 235 3.64 -11.66 9.87
N TYR A 236 3.86 -11.64 11.19
CA TYR A 236 5.02 -11.02 11.81
C TYR A 236 5.58 -11.84 12.97
N GLY A 237 4.81 -12.77 13.52
CA GLY A 237 5.10 -13.46 14.76
C GLY A 237 3.96 -13.33 15.78
N ILE A 238 4.18 -13.91 16.96
CA ILE A 238 3.21 -13.87 18.06
C ILE A 238 3.15 -12.47 18.71
N HIS A 239 4.31 -11.86 18.96
CA HIS A 239 4.42 -10.58 19.66
C HIS A 239 4.87 -9.44 18.74
N TRP A 240 5.54 -9.78 17.64
CA TRP A 240 6.06 -8.82 16.69
C TRP A 240 4.96 -8.26 15.79
N ASN A 241 5.11 -7.01 15.37
CA ASN A 241 4.20 -6.37 14.44
C ASN A 241 4.95 -5.35 13.57
N PHE A 242 4.25 -4.82 12.57
CA PHE A 242 4.82 -3.90 11.59
C PHE A 242 5.52 -2.66 12.20
N PHE A 243 5.03 -2.14 13.33
CA PHE A 243 5.66 -0.97 13.96
C PHE A 243 7.05 -1.28 14.51
N PHE A 244 7.25 -2.49 15.05
CA PHE A 244 8.59 -2.94 15.46
C PHE A 244 9.53 -3.11 14.26
N THR A 245 9.03 -3.64 13.13
CA THR A 245 9.80 -3.70 11.88
C THR A 245 10.21 -2.31 11.39
N ILE A 246 9.30 -1.33 11.37
CA ILE A 246 9.63 0.07 11.05
C ILE A 246 10.68 0.63 12.00
N ALA A 247 10.56 0.36 13.31
CA ALA A 247 11.50 0.85 14.31
C ALA A 247 12.92 0.31 14.07
N VAL A 248 13.05 -0.99 13.78
CA VAL A 248 14.34 -1.61 13.43
C VAL A 248 14.94 -0.99 12.16
N ILE A 249 14.16 -0.87 11.08
CA ILE A 249 14.62 -0.28 9.82
C ILE A 249 15.06 1.18 10.03
N SER A 250 14.26 1.95 10.76
CA SER A 250 14.54 3.36 11.03
C SER A 250 15.78 3.53 11.90
N LEU A 251 15.97 2.65 12.90
CA LEU A 251 17.15 2.62 13.76
C LEU A 251 18.41 2.34 12.94
N VAL A 252 18.42 1.25 12.17
CA VAL A 252 19.59 0.83 11.39
C VAL A 252 19.92 1.84 10.31
N SER A 253 18.93 2.32 9.56
CA SER A 253 19.12 3.33 8.51
C SER A 253 19.66 4.66 9.08
N THR A 254 19.17 5.08 10.26
CA THR A 254 19.68 6.29 10.95
C THR A 254 21.09 6.09 11.52
N ALA A 255 21.43 4.87 11.96
CA ALA A 255 22.74 4.55 12.49
C ALA A 255 23.81 4.52 11.39
N THR A 256 23.49 3.93 10.23
CA THR A 256 24.41 3.80 9.10
C THR A 256 24.55 5.09 8.29
N ASP A 257 23.47 5.86 8.12
CA ASP A 257 23.48 7.21 7.53
C ASP A 257 24.22 7.26 6.17
N LEU A 258 23.91 6.29 5.32
CA LEU A 258 24.59 6.02 4.05
C LEU A 258 24.24 7.07 2.97
N SER A 259 25.18 7.33 2.06
CA SER A 259 24.90 8.09 0.83
C SER A 259 23.99 7.27 -0.11
N ALA A 260 23.45 7.90 -1.15
CA ALA A 260 22.53 7.22 -2.07
C ALA A 260 23.17 6.01 -2.77
N LEU A 261 24.40 6.15 -3.28
CA LEU A 261 25.13 5.05 -3.91
C LEU A 261 25.48 3.96 -2.90
N ALA A 262 25.95 4.34 -1.70
CA ALA A 262 26.26 3.40 -0.63
C ALA A 262 25.01 2.67 -0.13
N SER A 263 23.83 3.32 -0.15
CA SER A 263 22.55 2.69 0.19
C SER A 263 22.19 1.63 -0.83
N ALA A 264 22.30 1.93 -2.14
CA ALA A 264 22.04 0.94 -3.19
C ALA A 264 22.99 -0.27 -3.12
N THR A 265 24.28 -0.04 -2.87
CA THR A 265 25.24 -1.14 -2.73
C THR A 265 24.99 -1.96 -1.46
N ALA A 266 24.72 -1.31 -0.32
CA ALA A 266 24.38 -2.00 0.92
C ALA A 266 23.07 -2.80 0.78
N ALA A 267 22.06 -2.25 0.09
CA ALA A 267 20.81 -2.94 -0.20
C ALA A 267 21.04 -4.22 -0.98
N SER A 268 21.80 -4.16 -2.08
CA SER A 268 22.12 -5.31 -2.92
C SER A 268 22.93 -6.37 -2.17
N LEU A 269 23.94 -5.97 -1.39
CA LEU A 269 24.76 -6.89 -0.61
C LEU A 269 23.96 -7.58 0.49
N ALA A 270 23.20 -6.82 1.28
CA ALA A 270 22.39 -7.36 2.36
C ALA A 270 21.27 -8.28 1.82
N LEU A 271 20.63 -7.89 0.70
CA LEU A 271 19.59 -8.70 0.08
C LEU A 271 20.15 -9.98 -0.54
N GLY A 272 21.32 -9.90 -1.18
CA GLY A 272 22.02 -11.07 -1.73
C GLY A 272 22.45 -12.05 -0.63
N ALA A 273 23.03 -11.55 0.47
CA ALA A 273 23.39 -12.36 1.64
C ALA A 273 22.16 -13.01 2.29
N TYR A 274 21.07 -12.25 2.43
CA TYR A 274 19.81 -12.77 2.97
C TYR A 274 19.18 -13.83 2.06
N GLN A 275 19.16 -13.62 0.74
CA GLN A 275 18.68 -14.62 -0.20
C GLN A 275 19.55 -15.87 -0.20
N PHE A 276 20.88 -15.73 -0.06
CA PHE A 276 21.78 -16.87 0.10
C PHE A 276 21.43 -17.69 1.34
N TYR A 277 21.18 -17.02 2.48
CA TYR A 277 20.70 -17.69 3.70
C TYR A 277 19.37 -18.43 3.47
N LEU A 278 18.41 -17.80 2.80
CA LEU A 278 17.10 -18.40 2.51
C LEU A 278 17.22 -19.64 1.61
N SER A 279 18.05 -19.58 0.56
CA SER A 279 18.16 -20.66 -0.44
C SER A 279 19.10 -21.79 -0.02
N TRP A 280 20.23 -21.50 0.62
CA TRP A 280 21.31 -22.48 0.83
C TRP A 280 21.51 -22.89 2.29
N LEU A 281 21.14 -22.03 3.25
CA LEU A 281 21.32 -22.30 4.69
C LEU A 281 20.03 -22.76 5.38
N GLY A 282 19.01 -23.16 4.60
CA GLY A 282 17.72 -23.61 5.13
C GLY A 282 16.85 -22.50 5.72
N GLY A 283 17.19 -21.22 5.48
CA GLY A 283 16.48 -20.07 6.06
C GLY A 283 15.01 -20.00 5.65
N ALA A 284 14.66 -20.39 4.42
CA ALA A 284 13.27 -20.39 3.96
C ALA A 284 12.39 -21.35 4.78
N ASN A 285 12.84 -22.60 4.93
CA ASN A 285 12.15 -23.60 5.75
C ASN A 285 12.07 -23.17 7.22
N PHE A 286 13.15 -22.56 7.74
CA PHE A 286 13.15 -22.02 9.10
C PHE A 286 12.09 -20.94 9.30
N VAL A 287 11.96 -19.98 8.38
CA VAL A 287 10.95 -18.91 8.47
C VAL A 287 9.54 -19.47 8.37
N LEU A 288 9.27 -20.36 7.42
CA LEU A 288 7.91 -20.84 7.13
C LEU A 288 7.42 -21.90 8.12
N HIS A 289 8.25 -22.89 8.48
CA HIS A 289 7.76 -24.13 9.11
C HIS A 289 8.39 -24.49 10.46
N ALA A 290 9.44 -23.80 10.93
CA ALA A 290 10.05 -24.18 12.21
C ALA A 290 9.05 -24.10 13.40
N GLU A 291 9.35 -24.79 14.50
CA GLU A 291 8.54 -24.72 15.71
C GLU A 291 8.76 -23.41 16.48
N ARG A 292 7.78 -23.00 17.29
CA ARG A 292 7.81 -21.76 18.08
C ARG A 292 8.16 -22.03 19.54
N LEU A 293 9.39 -22.48 19.80
CA LEU A 293 9.82 -22.93 21.13
C LEU A 293 10.32 -21.80 22.06
N GLY A 294 10.76 -20.66 21.50
CA GLY A 294 11.25 -19.50 22.26
C GLY A 294 10.90 -18.15 21.62
N LEU A 295 11.30 -17.06 22.28
CA LEU A 295 10.93 -15.69 21.90
C LEU A 295 11.36 -15.33 20.46
N PHE A 296 12.57 -15.73 20.06
CA PHE A 296 13.06 -15.48 18.70
C PHE A 296 12.27 -16.29 17.67
N THR A 297 12.13 -17.60 17.86
CA THR A 297 11.38 -18.48 16.96
C THR A 297 9.90 -18.12 16.86
N ALA A 298 9.33 -17.56 17.92
CA ALA A 298 7.94 -17.07 17.94
C ALA A 298 7.73 -15.82 17.08
N ASN A 299 8.79 -15.06 16.81
CA ASN A 299 8.77 -13.77 16.11
C ASN A 299 9.67 -13.74 14.86
N ARG A 300 10.10 -14.92 14.39
CA ARG A 300 11.12 -15.06 13.37
C ARG A 300 10.73 -14.41 12.05
N GLU A 301 9.44 -14.44 11.69
CA GLU A 301 8.94 -13.86 10.44
C GLU A 301 9.23 -12.36 10.40
N GLY A 302 8.84 -11.62 11.44
CA GLY A 302 9.07 -10.19 11.56
C GLY A 302 10.53 -9.81 11.74
N ILE A 303 11.30 -10.60 12.49
CA ILE A 303 12.72 -10.33 12.75
C ILE A 303 13.55 -10.56 11.48
N LEU A 304 13.41 -11.72 10.81
CA LEU A 304 14.22 -12.06 9.65
C LEU A 304 13.80 -11.25 8.41
N SER A 305 12.51 -11.03 8.19
CA SER A 305 12.02 -10.17 7.09
C SER A 305 12.49 -8.72 7.19
N SER A 306 12.91 -8.27 8.38
CA SER A 306 13.49 -6.93 8.56
C SER A 306 14.76 -6.71 7.71
N ALA A 307 15.51 -7.76 7.38
CA ALA A 307 16.64 -7.66 6.46
C ALA A 307 16.20 -7.27 5.04
N GLY A 308 15.17 -7.95 4.51
CA GLY A 308 14.56 -7.63 3.21
C GLY A 308 13.95 -6.23 3.18
N TYR A 309 13.21 -5.85 4.22
CA TYR A 309 12.63 -4.51 4.33
C TYR A 309 13.69 -3.41 4.49
N LEU A 310 14.82 -3.68 5.14
CA LEU A 310 15.93 -2.74 5.22
C LEU A 310 16.56 -2.49 3.85
N SER A 311 16.80 -3.54 3.06
CA SER A 311 17.25 -3.41 1.67
C SER A 311 16.24 -2.62 0.83
N LEU A 312 14.95 -2.90 0.99
CA LEU A 312 13.89 -2.15 0.31
C LEU A 312 13.89 -0.66 0.66
N HIS A 313 14.10 -0.32 1.94
CA HIS A 313 14.23 1.07 2.38
C HIS A 313 15.44 1.75 1.72
N TRP A 314 16.61 1.10 1.71
CA TRP A 314 17.82 1.66 1.11
C TRP A 314 17.73 1.81 -0.42
N PHE A 315 17.06 0.89 -1.13
CA PHE A 315 16.71 1.12 -2.54
C PHE A 315 15.81 2.36 -2.69
N GLY A 316 14.84 2.55 -1.79
CA GLY A 316 14.05 3.77 -1.70
C GLY A 316 14.91 5.03 -1.55
N VAL A 317 15.93 5.02 -0.68
CA VAL A 317 16.88 6.14 -0.50
C VAL A 317 17.60 6.46 -1.81
N ALA A 318 18.07 5.44 -2.53
CA ALA A 318 18.75 5.61 -3.81
C ALA A 318 17.81 6.23 -4.87
N VAL A 319 16.59 5.70 -4.99
CA VAL A 319 15.56 6.24 -5.90
C VAL A 319 15.23 7.69 -5.54
N GLY A 320 15.03 7.99 -4.25
CA GLY A 320 14.75 9.35 -3.79
C GLY A 320 15.84 10.36 -4.15
N SER A 321 17.10 9.94 -4.16
CA SER A 321 18.22 10.76 -4.64
C SER A 321 18.10 11.07 -6.13
N THR A 322 17.76 10.06 -6.95
CA THR A 322 17.49 10.24 -8.39
C THR A 322 16.35 11.22 -8.63
N LEU A 323 15.25 11.13 -7.86
CA LEU A 323 14.12 12.06 -7.98
C LEU A 323 14.51 13.53 -7.74
N ARG A 324 15.47 13.78 -6.85
CA ARG A 324 15.90 15.13 -6.44
C ARG A 324 16.98 15.71 -7.35
N ASN A 325 17.87 14.87 -7.88
CA ASN A 325 19.09 15.32 -8.56
C ASN A 325 19.02 15.20 -10.08
N SER A 326 18.10 14.40 -10.63
CA SER A 326 17.91 14.28 -12.07
C SER A 326 16.93 15.31 -12.61
N GLY A 327 17.16 15.82 -13.82
CA GLY A 327 16.15 16.59 -14.56
C GLY A 327 14.88 15.77 -14.80
N ALA A 328 13.73 16.42 -14.91
CA ALA A 328 12.42 15.76 -14.82
C ALA A 328 12.23 14.63 -15.84
N LEU A 329 12.53 14.87 -17.12
CA LEU A 329 12.45 13.83 -18.16
C LEU A 329 13.41 12.66 -17.88
N ARG A 330 14.67 12.95 -17.56
CA ARG A 330 15.67 11.92 -17.26
C ARG A 330 15.24 11.07 -16.07
N CYS A 331 14.67 11.70 -15.05
CA CYS A 331 14.14 11.04 -13.88
C CYS A 331 13.01 10.05 -14.25
N VAL A 332 12.01 10.49 -15.01
CA VAL A 332 10.90 9.63 -15.45
C VAL A 332 11.40 8.45 -16.30
N LEU A 333 12.31 8.70 -17.25
CA LEU A 333 12.92 7.63 -18.05
C LEU A 333 13.70 6.64 -17.19
N GLN A 334 14.48 7.11 -16.22
CA GLN A 334 15.20 6.24 -15.28
C GLN A 334 14.25 5.39 -14.44
N LEU A 335 13.10 5.92 -14.03
CA LEU A 335 12.10 5.16 -13.28
C LEU A 335 11.41 4.10 -14.15
N PHE A 336 11.07 4.40 -15.40
CA PHE A 336 10.55 3.40 -16.34
C PHE A 336 11.57 2.30 -16.63
N LEU A 337 12.84 2.66 -16.82
CA LEU A 337 13.91 1.68 -16.98
C LEU A 337 14.08 0.81 -15.74
N LEU A 338 14.03 1.39 -14.54
CA LEU A 338 14.09 0.65 -13.28
C LEU A 338 12.90 -0.31 -13.13
N ALA A 339 11.69 0.12 -13.48
CA ALA A 339 10.50 -0.72 -13.47
C ALA A 339 10.58 -1.86 -14.51
N ALA A 340 10.98 -1.56 -15.75
CA ALA A 340 11.12 -2.57 -16.78
C ALA A 340 12.20 -3.60 -16.43
N ALA A 341 13.35 -3.15 -15.93
CA ALA A 341 14.44 -4.01 -15.50
C ALA A 341 14.04 -4.87 -14.28
N GLY A 342 13.40 -4.27 -13.28
CA GLY A 342 12.94 -4.99 -12.09
C GLY A 342 11.87 -6.04 -12.41
N TYR A 343 10.94 -5.73 -13.32
CA TYR A 343 9.97 -6.68 -13.85
C TYR A 343 10.64 -7.84 -14.59
N PHE A 344 11.56 -7.55 -15.51
CA PHE A 344 12.27 -8.57 -16.27
C PHE A 344 13.09 -9.49 -15.37
N VAL A 345 13.81 -8.94 -14.38
CA VAL A 345 14.58 -9.73 -13.41
C VAL A 345 13.64 -10.59 -12.55
N ASN A 346 12.50 -10.05 -12.13
CA ASN A 346 11.54 -10.84 -11.36
C ASN A 346 10.97 -12.01 -12.19
N LEU A 347 10.70 -11.78 -13.47
CA LEU A 347 10.27 -12.82 -14.41
C LEU A 347 11.34 -13.91 -14.58
N THR A 348 12.62 -13.53 -14.76
CA THR A 348 13.71 -14.51 -14.89
C THR A 348 13.93 -15.31 -13.60
N LEU A 349 13.80 -14.68 -12.43
CA LEU A 349 13.83 -15.37 -11.14
C LEU A 349 12.67 -16.37 -10.99
N SER A 350 11.46 -15.98 -11.41
CA SER A 350 10.30 -16.87 -11.40
C SER A 350 10.53 -18.08 -12.31
N PHE A 351 11.09 -17.89 -13.52
CA PHE A 351 11.45 -19.01 -14.40
C PHE A 351 12.55 -19.91 -13.81
N ALA A 352 13.41 -19.36 -12.96
CA ALA A 352 14.43 -20.11 -12.23
C ALA A 352 13.89 -20.81 -10.95
N GLY A 353 12.58 -20.74 -10.69
CA GLY A 353 11.95 -21.35 -9.50
C GLY A 353 12.06 -20.52 -8.21
N LEU A 354 12.51 -19.27 -8.30
CA LEU A 354 12.60 -18.33 -7.16
C LEU A 354 11.35 -17.45 -7.14
N GLU A 355 10.33 -17.87 -6.40
CA GLU A 355 9.08 -17.14 -6.26
C GLU A 355 9.13 -16.05 -5.18
N ALA A 356 8.33 -15.00 -5.34
CA ALA A 356 8.23 -13.94 -4.34
C ALA A 356 7.47 -14.40 -3.11
N SER A 357 7.97 -14.03 -1.93
CA SER A 357 7.33 -14.28 -0.64
C SER A 357 7.33 -13.03 0.22
N ARG A 358 6.14 -12.53 0.59
CA ARG A 358 6.03 -11.37 1.49
C ARG A 358 6.54 -11.68 2.88
N ARG A 359 6.28 -12.91 3.38
CA ARG A 359 6.54 -13.30 4.78
C ARG A 359 8.03 -13.39 5.02
N MET A 360 8.77 -13.90 4.05
CA MET A 360 10.23 -13.89 4.06
C MET A 360 10.81 -12.52 3.69
N CYS A 361 10.07 -11.69 2.94
CA CYS A 361 10.59 -10.48 2.30
C CYS A 361 11.85 -10.79 1.48
N ASN A 362 11.75 -11.80 0.62
CA ASN A 362 12.87 -12.36 -0.14
C ASN A 362 13.26 -11.50 -1.36
N LEU A 363 14.33 -11.89 -2.06
CA LEU A 363 14.87 -11.14 -3.21
C LEU A 363 13.81 -10.84 -4.29
N PRO A 364 13.04 -11.83 -4.81
CA PRO A 364 12.01 -11.55 -5.81
C PRO A 364 10.94 -10.56 -5.31
N TYR A 365 10.49 -10.67 -4.05
CA TYR A 365 9.52 -9.75 -3.46
C TYR A 365 10.05 -8.32 -3.36
N VAL A 366 11.29 -8.13 -2.91
CA VAL A 366 11.91 -6.80 -2.79
C VAL A 366 12.07 -6.15 -4.17
N LEU A 367 12.58 -6.90 -5.17
CA LEU A 367 12.74 -6.40 -6.53
C LEU A 367 11.40 -6.07 -7.19
N PHE A 368 10.39 -6.93 -7.02
CA PHE A 368 9.01 -6.65 -7.44
C PHE A 368 8.49 -5.35 -6.82
N THR A 369 8.69 -5.17 -5.52
CA THR A 369 8.20 -3.98 -4.82
C THR A 369 8.91 -2.71 -5.30
N VAL A 370 10.24 -2.74 -5.48
CA VAL A 370 10.98 -1.60 -6.06
C VAL A 370 10.47 -1.29 -7.46
N SER A 371 10.29 -2.33 -8.29
CA SER A 371 9.82 -2.22 -9.67
C SER A 371 8.42 -1.60 -9.76
N LEU A 372 7.46 -2.12 -8.99
CA LEU A 372 6.09 -1.63 -8.96
C LEU A 372 6.00 -0.18 -8.49
N ASN A 373 6.76 0.20 -7.46
CA ASN A 373 6.75 1.58 -6.98
C ASN A 373 7.46 2.54 -7.94
N ALA A 374 8.52 2.08 -8.63
CA ALA A 374 9.15 2.84 -9.71
C ALA A 374 8.18 3.07 -10.88
N TRP A 375 7.40 2.05 -11.25
CA TRP A 375 6.34 2.15 -12.26
C TRP A 375 5.31 3.22 -11.90
N VAL A 376 4.77 3.20 -10.68
CA VAL A 376 3.78 4.18 -10.22
C VAL A 376 4.36 5.61 -10.17
N LEU A 377 5.59 5.76 -9.68
CA LEU A 377 6.26 7.06 -9.66
C LEU A 377 6.51 7.59 -11.09
N ALA A 378 6.91 6.72 -12.02
CA ALA A 378 7.11 7.07 -13.42
C ALA A 378 5.82 7.55 -14.08
N LEU A 379 4.71 6.84 -13.84
CA LEU A 379 3.40 7.23 -14.33
C LEU A 379 2.96 8.59 -13.78
N LEU A 380 3.05 8.80 -12.47
CA LEU A 380 2.66 10.07 -11.84
C LEU A 380 3.57 11.23 -12.28
N GLY A 381 4.87 10.99 -12.40
CA GLY A 381 5.83 11.97 -12.93
C GLY A 381 5.59 12.29 -14.41
N SER A 382 5.11 11.32 -15.20
CA SER A 382 4.74 11.55 -16.60
C SER A 382 3.55 12.48 -16.75
N VAL A 383 2.59 12.46 -15.81
CA VAL A 383 1.46 13.40 -15.82
C VAL A 383 1.97 14.85 -15.72
N ASP A 384 2.97 15.11 -14.88
CA ASP A 384 3.57 16.43 -14.75
C ASP A 384 4.30 16.87 -16.05
N LEU A 385 5.01 15.94 -16.71
CA LEU A 385 5.69 16.22 -17.99
C LEU A 385 4.71 16.50 -19.13
N LEU A 386 3.64 15.69 -19.23
CA LEU A 386 2.62 15.80 -20.29
C LEU A 386 1.69 17.00 -20.09
N ALA A 387 1.47 17.44 -18.85
CA ALA A 387 0.61 18.58 -18.57
C ALA A 387 1.16 19.89 -19.14
N GLY A 388 2.50 20.03 -19.27
CA GLY A 388 3.15 21.22 -19.85
C GLY A 388 2.92 22.53 -19.07
N ARG A 389 2.25 22.47 -17.91
CA ARG A 389 1.87 23.59 -17.05
C ARG A 389 1.85 23.15 -15.58
N PRO A 390 2.05 24.07 -14.61
CA PRO A 390 1.89 23.75 -13.21
C PRO A 390 0.46 23.22 -12.97
N ARG A 391 0.36 22.01 -12.43
CA ARG A 391 -0.93 21.36 -12.16
C ARG A 391 -1.68 22.10 -11.05
N THR A 392 -3.02 22.12 -11.12
CA THR A 392 -3.90 22.68 -10.07
C THR A 392 -3.61 22.10 -8.70
N ALA A 393 -3.87 22.82 -7.60
CA ALA A 393 -3.58 22.33 -6.25
C ALA A 393 -4.05 20.88 -6.01
N MET A 394 -3.28 20.13 -5.21
CA MET A 394 -3.61 18.75 -4.86
C MET A 394 -5.04 18.66 -4.27
N SER A 395 -5.75 17.58 -4.59
CA SER A 395 -7.05 17.28 -3.99
C SER A 395 -6.97 17.31 -2.46
N LEU A 396 -8.03 17.78 -1.82
CA LEU A 396 -8.01 18.08 -0.40
C LEU A 396 -7.83 16.82 0.45
N SER A 397 -8.45 15.71 0.03
CA SER A 397 -8.36 14.39 0.66
C SER A 397 -6.96 13.82 0.50
N VAL A 398 -6.37 13.93 -0.71
CA VAL A 398 -5.00 13.44 -0.98
C VAL A 398 -3.99 14.22 -0.14
N ALA A 399 -4.10 15.55 -0.13
CA ALA A 399 -3.24 16.41 0.68
C ALA A 399 -3.44 16.19 2.20
N GLY A 400 -4.68 15.96 2.64
CA GLY A 400 -5.03 15.66 4.03
C GLY A 400 -4.45 14.34 4.52
N VAL A 401 -4.61 13.28 3.74
CA VAL A 401 -4.01 11.97 4.03
C VAL A 401 -2.49 12.05 4.00
N GLN A 402 -1.91 12.76 3.02
CA GLN A 402 -0.46 12.98 2.94
C GLN A 402 0.10 13.63 4.21
N ASP A 403 -0.61 14.61 4.76
CA ASP A 403 -0.16 15.36 5.94
C ASP A 403 -0.29 14.57 7.26
N SER A 404 -1.20 13.59 7.32
CA SER A 404 -1.58 12.88 8.56
C SER A 404 -1.68 11.36 8.38
N MET A 405 -0.71 10.77 7.66
CA MET A 405 -0.72 9.35 7.27
C MET A 405 -0.92 8.36 8.41
N LEU A 406 -0.07 8.42 9.44
CA LEU A 406 -0.13 7.46 10.54
C LEU A 406 -1.45 7.56 11.31
N PRO A 407 -1.94 8.76 11.71
CA PRO A 407 -3.26 8.90 12.32
C PRO A 407 -4.39 8.32 11.47
N VAL A 408 -4.40 8.61 10.16
CA VAL A 408 -5.40 8.08 9.23
C VAL A 408 -5.33 6.55 9.20
N PHE A 409 -4.12 5.98 9.10
CA PHE A 409 -3.92 4.53 9.11
C PHE A 409 -4.41 3.88 10.40
N LEU A 410 -4.05 4.43 11.57
CA LEU A 410 -4.49 3.90 12.87
C LEU A 410 -6.00 3.99 13.02
N PHE A 411 -6.59 5.13 12.63
CA PHE A 411 -8.03 5.32 12.70
C PHE A 411 -8.77 4.35 11.75
N ALA A 412 -8.26 4.15 10.54
CA ALA A 412 -8.76 3.18 9.59
C ALA A 412 -8.74 1.75 10.16
N ASN A 413 -7.64 1.32 10.79
CA ASN A 413 -7.56 0.00 11.44
C ASN A 413 -8.58 -0.16 12.59
N LEU A 414 -8.79 0.89 13.40
CA LEU A 414 -9.79 0.88 14.47
C LEU A 414 -11.21 0.78 13.90
N LEU A 415 -11.51 1.50 12.81
CA LEU A 415 -12.77 1.41 12.11
C LEU A 415 -12.99 0.02 11.49
N THR A 416 -11.96 -0.61 10.92
CA THR A 416 -12.04 -2.00 10.45
C THR A 416 -12.43 -2.94 11.58
N GLY A 417 -11.78 -2.83 12.74
CA GLY A 417 -12.15 -3.60 13.92
C GLY A 417 -13.60 -3.36 14.34
N ALA A 418 -14.06 -2.10 14.33
CA ALA A 418 -15.45 -1.77 14.65
C ALA A 418 -16.44 -2.40 13.65
N VAL A 419 -16.16 -2.35 12.35
CA VAL A 419 -17.01 -2.99 11.33
C VAL A 419 -17.07 -4.51 11.55
N ASN A 420 -15.94 -5.15 11.84
CA ASN A 420 -15.86 -6.60 12.07
C ASN A 420 -16.52 -7.06 13.39
N LEU A 421 -16.73 -6.15 14.34
CA LEU A 421 -17.51 -6.41 15.55
C LEU A 421 -19.01 -6.21 15.35
N LEU A 422 -19.40 -5.30 14.45
CA LEU A 422 -20.81 -4.95 14.21
C LEU A 422 -21.46 -5.80 13.11
N LEU A 423 -20.69 -6.28 12.15
CA LEU A 423 -21.15 -7.02 10.98
C LEU A 423 -20.39 -8.34 10.84
N GLN A 424 -20.91 -9.21 9.98
CA GLN A 424 -20.21 -10.41 9.49
C GLN A 424 -19.85 -10.23 8.01
N PRO A 425 -18.76 -9.49 7.68
CA PRO A 425 -18.44 -9.07 6.32
C PRO A 425 -18.48 -10.16 5.25
N LEU A 426 -18.08 -11.39 5.59
CA LEU A 426 -18.06 -12.53 4.66
C LEU A 426 -19.45 -12.86 4.10
N MET A 427 -20.50 -12.54 4.85
CA MET A 427 -21.91 -12.83 4.54
C MET A 427 -22.62 -11.66 3.86
N VAL A 428 -21.97 -10.49 3.73
CA VAL A 428 -22.62 -9.28 3.26
C VAL A 428 -22.60 -9.22 1.73
N PRO A 429 -23.76 -9.07 1.05
CA PRO A 429 -23.83 -8.93 -0.40
C PRO A 429 -23.13 -7.69 -0.92
N PHE A 430 -22.89 -7.64 -2.24
CA PHE A 430 -22.07 -6.61 -2.89
C PHE A 430 -22.52 -5.17 -2.62
N TRP A 431 -23.79 -4.82 -2.87
CA TRP A 431 -24.24 -3.43 -2.72
C TRP A 431 -24.23 -2.91 -1.28
N PRO A 432 -24.73 -3.67 -0.28
CA PRO A 432 -24.57 -3.31 1.12
C PRO A 432 -23.09 -3.20 1.55
N ALA A 433 -22.24 -4.13 1.11
CA ALA A 433 -20.80 -4.08 1.40
C ALA A 433 -20.16 -2.82 0.81
N MET A 434 -20.50 -2.45 -0.42
CA MET A 434 -20.05 -1.21 -1.05
C MET A 434 -20.53 0.05 -0.29
N ALA A 435 -21.75 0.04 0.24
CA ALA A 435 -22.26 1.14 1.06
C ALA A 435 -21.49 1.28 2.38
N VAL A 436 -21.19 0.17 3.05
CA VAL A 436 -20.35 0.15 4.27
C VAL A 436 -18.93 0.63 3.96
N MET A 437 -18.32 0.12 2.89
CA MET A 437 -17.00 0.55 2.40
C MET A 437 -16.96 2.05 2.11
N PHE A 438 -18.00 2.59 1.47
CA PHE A 438 -18.09 4.02 1.19
C PHE A 438 -18.22 4.86 2.47
N GLY A 439 -19.08 4.46 3.40
CA GLY A 439 -19.21 5.10 4.71
C GLY A 439 -17.89 5.08 5.48
N TYR A 440 -17.20 3.94 5.49
CA TYR A 440 -15.87 3.78 6.06
C TYR A 440 -14.84 4.73 5.42
N CYS A 441 -14.82 4.82 4.08
CA CYS A 441 -13.93 5.73 3.35
C CYS A 441 -14.15 7.19 3.73
N LEU A 442 -15.41 7.63 3.81
CA LEU A 442 -15.77 8.99 4.24
C LEU A 442 -15.28 9.29 5.66
N LEU A 443 -15.40 8.31 6.58
CA LEU A 443 -15.06 8.49 7.99
C LEU A 443 -13.59 8.84 8.20
N TRP A 444 -12.66 8.28 7.42
CA TRP A 444 -11.24 8.62 7.56
C TRP A 444 -10.78 9.73 6.60
N SER A 445 -11.34 9.84 5.40
CA SER A 445 -10.88 10.81 4.39
C SER A 445 -11.37 12.24 4.68
N VAL A 446 -12.62 12.41 5.09
CA VAL A 446 -13.23 13.73 5.33
C VAL A 446 -12.56 14.43 6.50
N PRO A 447 -12.32 13.80 7.67
CA PRO A 447 -11.56 14.44 8.74
C PRO A 447 -10.14 14.84 8.31
N ALA A 448 -9.44 14.00 7.53
CA ALA A 448 -8.11 14.32 7.01
C ALA A 448 -8.15 15.56 6.10
N ALA A 449 -9.13 15.63 5.20
CA ALA A 449 -9.38 16.79 4.34
C ALA A 449 -9.69 18.06 5.15
N MET A 450 -10.55 17.95 6.17
CA MET A 450 -10.91 19.05 7.07
C MET A 450 -9.71 19.58 7.88
N LEU A 451 -8.82 18.70 8.33
CA LEU A 451 -7.58 19.09 9.03
C LEU A 451 -6.66 19.91 8.13
N ARG A 452 -6.49 19.50 6.86
CA ARG A 452 -5.71 20.25 5.85
C ARG A 452 -6.28 21.65 5.63
N MET A 453 -7.60 21.81 5.52
CA MET A 453 -8.22 23.14 5.37
C MET A 453 -7.96 24.05 6.56
N LYS A 454 -7.97 23.48 7.79
CA LYS A 454 -7.63 24.21 9.01
C LYS A 454 -6.12 24.43 9.18
N LYS A 455 -5.30 24.04 8.19
CA LYS A 455 -3.82 24.06 8.22
C LYS A 455 -3.23 23.34 9.45
N LYS A 456 -3.97 22.38 10.01
CA LYS A 456 -3.50 21.54 11.13
C LYS A 456 -2.94 20.23 10.56
N LYS A 457 -1.82 19.77 11.12
CA LYS A 457 -1.18 18.51 10.75
C LYS A 457 -0.97 17.67 12.00
N LEU A 458 -1.41 16.41 11.96
CA LEU A 458 -1.13 15.44 13.02
C LEU A 458 0.12 14.65 12.61
N LYS A 459 1.28 15.06 13.15
CA LYS A 459 2.55 14.34 12.94
C LYS A 459 2.95 13.65 14.24
N PHE A 460 3.13 12.34 14.17
CA PHE A 460 3.49 11.53 15.32
C PHE A 460 4.96 11.11 15.36
N TRP A 461 5.74 11.28 14.28
CA TRP A 461 7.21 11.28 14.30
C TRP A 461 7.80 11.94 13.06
#